data_AF-A0A4R3Z7N9-F1
#
_entry.id   AF-A0A4R3Z7N9-F1
#
_cell.length_a   1.000
_cell.length_b   1.000
_cell.length_c   1.000
_cell.angle_alpha   90.00
_cell.angle_beta   90.00
_cell.angle_gamma   90.00
#
_symmetry.space_group_name_H-M   'P 1'
#
loop_
_entity.id
_entity.type
_entity.pdbx_description
1 polymer ?
#
loop_
_entity_poly.entity_id
_entity_poly.type
_entity_poly.pdbx_seq_one_letter_code
_entity_poly.pdbx_strand_id
1 'polypeptide(L)'
;MGQNDNQFYQMESKDDNFVDDDIAIHLLVREYYKEHLDTGEYIAYLQRERDCRAYHTGMIQSRKEGVEEGKILGKQEGIEEGIRIGKEEGYEEGIRLGREEGRKIVKQKEIEEGRRLGKEEGILEVKRDCVLMIFKKEFPYEDTHFLENLSIEQYDAIMKLLSENGSLEQIHEVLKK
;
A
#
# COMPACT_ATOMS: atom_id res chain seq x y z
N MET A 1 20.02 14.89 -73.65
CA MET A 1 18.56 14.93 -73.48
C MET A 1 18.29 14.82 -71.99
N GLY A 2 18.23 15.96 -71.29
CA GLY A 2 17.90 15.99 -69.87
C GLY A 2 16.43 16.36 -69.74
N GLN A 3 15.60 15.39 -69.42
CA GLN A 3 14.27 15.66 -68.87
C GLN A 3 14.49 15.84 -67.37
N ASN A 4 14.62 17.09 -66.93
CA ASN A 4 14.51 17.43 -65.52
C ASN A 4 13.02 17.47 -65.21
N ASP A 5 12.59 16.46 -64.47
CA ASP A 5 11.24 16.26 -63.99
C ASP A 5 10.78 17.49 -63.23
N ASN A 6 9.88 18.23 -63.90
CA ASN A 6 9.10 19.30 -63.33
C ASN A 6 8.05 18.68 -62.39
N GLN A 7 8.50 18.17 -61.25
CA GLN A 7 7.65 17.68 -60.16
C GLN A 7 8.17 18.22 -58.83
N PHE A 8 8.09 19.53 -58.62
CA PHE A 8 8.08 20.08 -57.28
C PHE A 8 6.65 20.50 -56.92
N TYR A 9 6.04 19.61 -56.15
CA TYR A 9 4.69 19.68 -55.62
C TYR A 9 4.38 21.04 -54.97
N GLN A 10 3.18 21.53 -55.27
CA GLN A 10 2.47 22.52 -54.48
C GLN A 10 2.41 22.02 -53.03
N MET A 11 3.14 22.67 -52.12
CA MET A 11 2.91 22.52 -50.68
C MET A 11 2.09 23.72 -50.21
N GLU A 12 0.77 23.53 -50.23
CA GLU A 12 -0.15 24.36 -49.46
C GLU A 12 0.13 24.14 -47.97
N SER A 13 0.83 25.06 -47.31
CA SER A 13 0.92 25.08 -45.85
C SER A 13 -0.35 25.71 -45.29
N LYS A 14 -1.32 24.88 -44.90
CA LYS A 14 -2.35 25.23 -43.93
C LYS A 14 -1.72 25.06 -42.55
N ASP A 15 -1.39 26.16 -41.88
CA ASP A 15 -1.40 26.34 -40.42
C ASP A 15 -0.65 27.64 -40.05
N ASP A 16 -1.42 28.72 -40.07
CA ASP A 16 -1.58 29.81 -39.09
C ASP A 16 -0.35 30.38 -38.34
N ASN A 17 -0.07 31.65 -38.67
CA ASN A 17 0.77 32.66 -37.99
C ASN A 17 2.09 33.06 -38.68
N PHE A 18 2.22 32.88 -39.99
CA PHE A 18 3.06 33.80 -40.76
C PHE A 18 2.14 34.93 -41.22
N VAL A 19 2.38 36.14 -40.71
CA VAL A 19 1.55 37.32 -40.99
C VAL A 19 1.35 37.44 -42.50
N ASP A 20 0.09 37.41 -42.94
CA ASP A 20 -0.35 37.36 -44.34
C ASP A 20 0.35 38.44 -45.22
N ASP A 21 0.72 39.55 -44.59
CA ASP A 21 1.43 40.67 -45.20
C ASP A 21 2.88 40.35 -45.64
N ASP A 22 3.61 39.49 -44.93
CA ASP A 22 5.02 39.16 -45.26
C ASP A 22 5.11 38.22 -46.47
N ILE A 23 4.13 37.31 -46.65
CA ILE A 23 4.03 36.48 -47.85
C ILE A 23 3.69 37.35 -49.07
N ALA A 24 2.75 38.30 -48.92
CA ALA A 24 2.36 39.20 -50.00
C ALA A 24 3.54 40.06 -50.48
N ILE A 25 4.32 40.65 -49.56
CA ILE A 25 5.51 41.43 -49.90
C ILE A 25 6.58 40.53 -50.52
N HIS A 26 6.84 39.34 -49.96
CA HIS A 26 7.83 38.41 -50.50
C HIS A 26 7.46 37.94 -51.91
N LEU A 27 6.18 37.67 -52.19
CA LEU A 27 5.69 37.31 -53.52
C LEU A 27 5.84 38.47 -54.50
N LEU A 28 5.49 39.70 -54.10
CA LEU A 28 5.62 40.89 -54.93
C LEU A 28 7.08 41.16 -55.33
N VAL A 29 7.98 41.05 -54.35
CA VAL A 29 9.43 41.19 -54.54
C VAL A 29 9.97 40.08 -55.44
N ARG A 30 9.53 38.83 -55.24
CA ARG A 30 9.91 37.69 -56.09
C ARG A 30 9.51 37.88 -57.56
N GLU A 31 8.27 38.29 -57.81
CA GLU A 31 7.80 38.51 -59.19
C GLU A 31 8.53 39.67 -59.87
N TYR A 32 8.81 40.76 -59.15
CA TYR A 32 9.63 41.88 -59.64
C TYR A 32 11.06 41.42 -60.04
N TYR A 33 11.71 40.62 -59.20
CA TYR A 33 13.06 40.11 -59.50
C TYR A 33 13.06 39.13 -60.68
N LYS A 34 12.03 38.29 -60.80
CA LYS A 34 11.89 37.31 -61.88
C LYS A 34 11.69 37.97 -63.25
N GLU A 35 11.00 39.11 -63.31
CA GLU A 35 10.78 39.85 -64.55
C GLU A 35 11.94 40.77 -64.95
N HIS A 36 12.77 41.23 -64.00
CA HIS A 36 13.72 42.32 -64.24
C HIS A 36 15.20 41.97 -63.97
N LEU A 37 15.49 40.76 -63.47
CA LEU A 37 16.84 40.34 -63.11
C LEU A 37 17.17 38.96 -63.71
N ASP A 38 17.59 38.91 -64.97
CA ASP A 38 18.19 37.69 -65.55
C ASP A 38 19.67 37.59 -65.16
N THR A 39 19.96 37.15 -63.94
CA THR A 39 21.34 37.07 -63.41
C THR A 39 21.43 36.14 -62.19
N GLY A 40 22.55 35.43 -62.04
CA GLY A 40 22.78 34.44 -60.96
C GLY A 40 22.61 34.96 -59.51
N GLU A 41 22.48 36.27 -59.31
CA GLU A 41 22.13 36.88 -58.02
C GLU A 41 20.74 36.46 -57.53
N TYR A 42 19.74 36.35 -58.41
CA TYR A 42 18.40 35.88 -58.02
C TYR A 42 18.39 34.40 -57.63
N ILE A 43 19.17 33.56 -58.33
CA ILE A 43 19.35 32.15 -57.98
C ILE A 43 20.05 32.02 -56.62
N ALA A 44 21.06 32.85 -56.35
CA ALA A 44 21.74 32.90 -55.06
C ALA A 44 20.81 33.34 -53.92
N TYR A 45 19.93 34.31 -54.17
CA TYR A 45 18.88 34.72 -53.22
C TYR A 45 17.92 33.57 -52.90
N LEU A 46 17.37 32.89 -53.91
CA LEU A 46 16.46 31.76 -53.71
C LEU A 46 17.11 30.61 -52.94
N GLN A 47 18.38 30.33 -53.21
CA GLN A 47 19.14 29.31 -52.49
C GLN A 47 19.29 29.68 -51.00
N ARG A 48 19.66 30.93 -50.70
CA ARG A 48 19.77 31.43 -49.33
C ARG A 48 18.45 31.36 -48.58
N GLU A 49 17.36 31.78 -49.21
CA GLU A 49 16.02 31.70 -48.64
C GLU A 49 15.60 30.26 -48.32
N ARG A 50 15.91 29.32 -49.24
CA ARG A 50 15.64 27.90 -49.01
C ARG A 50 16.43 27.35 -47.84
N ASP A 51 17.71 27.66 -47.75
CA ASP A 51 18.59 27.19 -46.68
C ASP A 51 18.16 27.78 -45.32
N CYS A 52 17.76 29.06 -45.30
CA CYS A 52 17.18 29.70 -44.11
C CYS A 52 15.89 29.02 -43.63
N ARG A 53 14.97 28.70 -44.55
CA ARG A 53 13.72 27.99 -44.21
C ARG A 53 13.99 26.58 -43.71
N ALA A 54 14.87 25.83 -44.38
CA ALA A 54 15.23 24.49 -43.96
C ALA A 54 15.84 24.48 -42.55
N TYR A 55 16.75 25.42 -42.28
CA TYR A 55 17.34 25.60 -40.95
C TYR A 55 16.27 25.94 -39.89
N HIS A 56 15.41 26.92 -40.17
CA HIS A 56 14.38 27.36 -39.24
C HIS A 56 13.36 26.25 -38.92
N THR A 57 12.87 25.55 -39.94
CA THR A 57 11.95 24.41 -39.77
C THR A 57 12.61 23.28 -38.99
N GLY A 58 13.87 22.96 -39.29
CA GLY A 58 14.63 21.96 -38.54
C GLY A 58 14.75 22.32 -37.06
N MET A 59 15.07 23.58 -36.74
CA MET A 59 15.14 24.05 -35.36
C MET A 59 13.80 23.94 -34.62
N ILE A 60 12.70 24.36 -35.26
CA ILE A 60 11.36 24.28 -34.67
C ILE A 60 10.99 22.83 -34.38
N GLN A 61 11.24 21.95 -35.35
CA GLN A 61 10.89 20.53 -35.23
C GLN A 61 11.70 19.87 -34.13
N SER A 62 13.03 20.05 -34.09
CA SER A 62 13.87 19.49 -33.03
C SER A 62 13.50 20.02 -31.64
N ARG A 63 13.13 21.31 -31.53
CA ARG A 63 12.62 21.86 -30.26
C ARG A 63 11.32 21.18 -29.86
N LYS A 64 10.38 21.01 -30.80
CA LYS A 64 9.08 20.39 -30.54
C LYS A 64 9.25 18.93 -30.10
N GLU A 65 10.08 18.17 -30.81
CA GLU A 65 10.40 16.78 -30.48
C GLU A 65 11.06 16.68 -29.10
N GLY A 66 12.10 17.47 -28.83
CA GLY A 66 12.76 17.45 -27.51
C GLY A 66 11.83 17.82 -26.35
N VAL A 67 10.88 18.74 -26.57
CA VAL A 67 9.87 19.08 -25.56
C VAL A 67 8.89 17.94 -25.34
N GLU A 68 8.38 17.30 -26.40
CA GLU A 68 7.45 16.19 -26.27
C GLU A 68 8.11 14.94 -25.68
N GLU A 69 9.32 14.60 -26.10
CA GLU A 69 10.11 13.52 -25.50
C GLU A 69 10.36 13.77 -24.02
N GLY A 70 10.77 14.99 -23.65
CA GLY A 70 10.99 15.37 -22.25
C GLY A 70 9.74 15.23 -21.39
N LYS A 71 8.55 15.59 -21.92
CA LYS A 71 7.27 15.41 -21.21
C LYS A 71 6.92 13.92 -21.03
N ILE A 72 7.10 13.11 -22.07
CA ILE A 72 6.80 11.68 -22.03
C ILE A 72 7.72 11.00 -21.01
N LEU A 73 9.03 11.26 -21.09
CA LEU A 73 10.01 10.65 -20.20
C LEU A 73 9.76 11.07 -18.75
N GLY A 74 9.61 12.37 -18.48
CA GLY A 74 9.38 12.86 -17.12
C GLY A 74 8.07 12.33 -16.51
N LYS A 75 7.02 12.13 -17.31
CA LYS A 75 5.78 11.51 -16.84
C LYS A 75 5.98 10.03 -16.51
N GLN A 76 6.69 9.29 -17.37
CA GLN A 76 6.95 7.87 -17.16
C GLN A 76 7.79 7.64 -15.91
N GLU A 77 8.90 8.37 -15.76
CA GLU A 77 9.79 8.29 -14.60
C GLU A 77 9.05 8.65 -13.31
N GLY A 78 8.24 9.71 -13.32
CA GLY A 78 7.45 10.12 -12.16
C GLY A 78 6.42 9.08 -11.72
N ILE A 79 5.76 8.40 -12.66
CA ILE A 79 4.80 7.33 -12.35
C ILE A 79 5.52 6.09 -11.80
N GLU A 80 6.60 5.66 -12.44
CA GLU A 80 7.36 4.49 -12.00
C GLU A 80 7.93 4.69 -10.59
N GLU A 81 8.51 5.86 -10.33
CA GLU A 81 9.04 6.20 -9.02
C GLU A 81 7.95 6.26 -7.95
N GLY A 82 6.81 6.90 -8.26
CA GLY A 82 5.68 6.98 -7.34
C GLY A 82 5.10 5.61 -6.97
N ILE A 83 4.99 4.70 -7.94
CA ILE A 83 4.54 3.32 -7.71
C ILE A 83 5.56 2.54 -6.86
N ARG A 84 6.86 2.70 -7.15
CA ARG A 84 7.94 2.02 -6.43
C ARG A 84 7.93 2.39 -4.95
N ILE A 85 7.99 3.69 -4.65
CA ILE A 85 7.99 4.21 -3.27
C ILE A 85 6.71 3.80 -2.56
N GLY A 86 5.53 4.05 -3.16
CA GLY A 86 4.25 3.77 -2.51
C GLY A 86 4.05 2.29 -2.17
N LYS A 87 4.57 1.39 -3.01
CA LYS A 87 4.50 -0.06 -2.76
C LYS A 87 5.46 -0.50 -1.66
N GLU A 88 6.70 0.02 -1.66
CA GLU A 88 7.72 -0.33 -0.68
C GLU A 88 7.32 0.16 0.73
N GLU A 89 7.01 1.45 0.86
CA GLU A 89 6.59 2.05 2.13
C GLU A 89 5.30 1.43 2.67
N GLY A 90 4.28 1.28 1.81
CA GLY A 90 3.00 0.71 2.22
C GLY A 90 3.08 -0.76 2.64
N TYR A 91 3.94 -1.55 1.99
CA TYR A 91 4.14 -2.95 2.33
C TYR A 91 4.89 -3.11 3.66
N GLU A 92 5.97 -2.36 3.86
CA GLU A 92 6.74 -2.39 5.10
C GLU A 92 5.91 -1.93 6.30
N GLU A 93 5.17 -0.83 6.15
CA GLU A 93 4.31 -0.31 7.22
C GLU A 93 3.18 -1.29 7.57
N GLY A 94 2.52 -1.87 6.56
CA GLY A 94 1.48 -2.86 6.75
C GLY A 94 1.96 -4.11 7.51
N ILE A 95 3.15 -4.63 7.16
CA ILE A 95 3.75 -5.76 7.89
C ILE A 95 4.09 -5.39 9.33
N ARG A 96 4.68 -4.21 9.54
CA ARG A 96 5.09 -3.76 10.87
C ARG A 96 3.89 -3.63 11.80
N LEU A 97 2.84 -2.93 11.36
CA LEU A 97 1.62 -2.72 12.13
C LEU A 97 0.90 -4.04 12.42
N GLY A 98 0.71 -4.88 11.40
CA GLY A 98 0.03 -6.18 11.57
C GLY A 98 0.76 -7.11 12.54
N ARG A 99 2.10 -7.14 12.51
CA ARG A 99 2.91 -7.93 13.48
C ARG A 99 2.85 -7.36 14.89
N GLU A 100 2.80 -6.05 15.05
CA GLU A 100 2.72 -5.42 16.37
C GLU A 100 1.35 -5.65 17.01
N GLU A 101 0.27 -5.41 16.27
CA GLU A 101 -1.10 -5.65 16.73
C GLU A 101 -1.33 -7.12 17.05
N GLY A 102 -0.91 -8.03 16.17
CA GLY A 102 -1.02 -9.47 16.41
C GLY A 102 -0.33 -9.91 17.71
N ARG A 103 0.87 -9.39 17.98
CA ARG A 103 1.60 -9.68 19.22
C ARG A 103 0.89 -9.13 20.47
N LYS A 104 0.32 -7.92 20.39
CA LYS A 104 -0.44 -7.32 21.50
C LYS A 104 -1.66 -8.17 21.85
N ILE A 105 -2.41 -8.62 20.84
CA ILE A 105 -3.63 -9.43 21.03
C ILE A 105 -3.29 -10.78 21.68
N VAL A 106 -2.28 -11.49 21.16
CA VAL A 106 -1.88 -12.79 21.72
C VAL A 106 -1.45 -12.63 23.17
N LYS A 107 -0.57 -11.66 23.46
CA LYS A 107 -0.10 -11.41 24.82
C LYS A 107 -1.24 -11.05 25.78
N GLN A 108 -2.22 -10.26 25.34
CA GLN A 108 -3.39 -9.94 26.18
C GLN A 108 -4.22 -11.19 26.49
N LYS A 109 -4.47 -12.03 25.50
CA LYS A 109 -5.22 -13.28 25.70
C LYS A 109 -4.51 -14.22 26.66
N GLU A 110 -3.20 -14.41 26.50
CA GLU A 110 -2.40 -15.26 27.39
C GLU A 110 -2.42 -14.76 28.84
N ILE A 111 -2.30 -13.45 29.05
CA ILE A 111 -2.36 -12.85 30.39
C ILE A 111 -3.76 -13.01 30.99
N GLU A 112 -4.81 -12.79 30.21
CA GLU A 112 -6.18 -12.90 30.67
C GLU A 112 -6.53 -14.35 31.05
N GLU A 113 -6.15 -15.30 30.19
CA GLU A 113 -6.37 -16.72 30.42
C GLU A 113 -5.56 -17.24 31.61
N GLY A 114 -4.28 -16.86 31.71
CA GLY A 114 -3.44 -17.20 32.86
C GLY A 114 -3.99 -16.64 34.18
N ARG A 115 -4.50 -15.39 34.17
CA ARG A 115 -5.16 -14.80 35.35
C ARG A 115 -6.45 -15.52 35.71
N ARG A 116 -7.23 -15.94 34.71
CA ARG A 116 -8.49 -16.69 34.92
C ARG A 116 -8.19 -18.04 35.56
N LEU A 117 -7.29 -18.81 34.97
CA LEU A 117 -6.87 -20.12 35.45
C LEU A 117 -6.27 -20.03 36.86
N GLY A 118 -5.32 -19.11 37.08
CA GLY A 118 -4.71 -18.94 38.40
C GLY A 118 -5.70 -18.51 39.49
N LYS A 119 -6.73 -17.73 39.14
CA LYS A 119 -7.80 -17.39 40.09
C LYS A 119 -8.67 -18.61 40.42
N GLU A 120 -9.00 -19.43 39.42
CA GLU A 120 -9.80 -20.64 39.59
C GLU A 120 -9.05 -21.69 40.41
N GLU A 121 -7.78 -21.93 40.12
CA GLU A 121 -6.90 -22.81 40.90
C GLU A 121 -6.75 -22.32 42.35
N GLY A 122 -6.53 -21.02 42.56
CA GLY A 122 -6.43 -20.46 43.91
C GLY A 122 -7.72 -20.61 44.73
N ILE A 123 -8.89 -20.46 44.10
CA ILE A 123 -10.18 -20.69 44.76
C ILE A 123 -10.34 -22.17 45.13
N LEU A 124 -9.96 -23.07 44.22
CA LEU A 124 -10.03 -24.50 44.44
C LEU A 124 -9.12 -24.93 45.59
N GLU A 125 -7.89 -24.42 45.63
CA GLU A 125 -6.92 -24.68 46.68
C GLU A 125 -7.43 -24.22 48.06
N VAL A 126 -7.94 -22.99 48.16
CA VAL A 126 -8.51 -22.47 49.42
C VAL A 126 -9.69 -23.32 49.88
N LYS A 127 -10.60 -23.71 48.99
CA LYS A 127 -11.75 -24.56 49.35
C LYS A 127 -11.32 -25.94 49.82
N ARG A 128 -10.39 -26.58 49.11
CA ARG A 128 -9.80 -27.86 49.52
C ARG A 128 -9.20 -27.77 50.91
N ASP A 129 -8.37 -26.76 51.15
CA ASP A 129 -7.67 -26.61 52.44
C ASP A 129 -8.65 -26.34 53.59
N CYS A 130 -9.70 -25.54 53.35
CA CYS A 130 -10.78 -25.33 54.33
C CYS A 130 -11.54 -26.63 54.67
N VAL A 131 -11.96 -27.38 53.64
CA VAL A 131 -12.67 -28.65 53.83
C VAL A 131 -11.79 -29.65 54.56
N LEU A 132 -10.52 -29.79 54.15
CA LEU A 132 -9.58 -30.73 54.74
C LEU A 132 -9.32 -30.41 56.23
N MET A 133 -9.18 -29.12 56.56
CA MET A 133 -8.96 -28.68 57.94
C MET A 133 -10.14 -29.06 58.85
N ILE A 134 -11.37 -28.84 58.41
CA ILE A 134 -12.57 -29.14 59.20
C ILE A 134 -12.80 -30.65 59.25
N PHE A 135 -12.65 -31.35 58.12
CA PHE A 135 -12.82 -32.79 58.04
C PHE A 135 -11.87 -33.52 59.00
N LYS A 136 -10.58 -33.18 59.02
CA LYS A 136 -9.61 -33.78 59.95
C LYS A 136 -9.93 -33.51 61.43
N LYS A 137 -10.63 -32.41 61.73
CA LYS A 137 -11.05 -32.07 63.09
C LYS A 137 -12.24 -32.91 63.53
N GLU A 138 -13.22 -33.09 62.66
CA GLU A 138 -14.44 -33.87 62.95
C GLU A 138 -14.21 -35.38 62.83
N PHE A 139 -13.31 -35.82 61.94
CA PHE A 139 -13.00 -37.22 61.65
C PHE A 139 -11.47 -37.47 61.66
N PRO A 140 -10.81 -37.52 62.84
CA PRO A 140 -9.35 -37.57 62.94
C PRO A 140 -8.69 -38.85 62.42
N TYR A 141 -9.45 -39.94 62.32
CA TYR A 141 -8.96 -41.27 61.98
C TYR A 141 -9.38 -41.74 60.58
N GLU A 142 -10.13 -40.91 59.84
CA GLU A 142 -10.61 -41.24 58.51
C GLU A 142 -9.59 -40.86 57.43
N ASP A 143 -9.62 -41.59 56.31
CA ASP A 143 -8.77 -41.29 55.16
C ASP A 143 -9.23 -39.99 54.47
N THR A 144 -8.28 -39.19 53.99
CA THR A 144 -8.56 -37.92 53.31
C THR A 144 -8.24 -37.94 51.83
N HIS A 145 -7.74 -39.06 51.29
CA HIS A 145 -7.36 -39.15 49.88
C HIS A 145 -8.56 -38.93 48.94
N PHE A 146 -9.78 -39.24 49.37
CA PHE A 146 -10.98 -38.99 48.58
C PHE A 146 -11.33 -37.49 48.44
N LEU A 147 -10.72 -36.62 49.25
CA LEU A 147 -10.87 -35.17 49.17
C LEU A 147 -9.89 -34.54 48.17
N GLU A 148 -9.04 -35.34 47.53
CA GLU A 148 -8.12 -34.90 46.49
C GLU A 148 -8.85 -34.81 45.14
N ASN A 149 -8.61 -33.73 44.39
CA ASN A 149 -9.13 -33.53 43.04
C ASN A 149 -10.66 -33.52 42.91
N LEU A 150 -11.35 -32.80 43.81
CA LEU A 150 -12.79 -32.57 43.70
C LEU A 150 -13.10 -31.27 42.95
N SER A 151 -14.33 -31.14 42.45
CA SER A 151 -14.80 -29.88 41.87
C SER A 151 -15.11 -28.83 42.94
N ILE A 152 -15.18 -27.56 42.54
CA ILE A 152 -15.56 -26.45 43.44
C ILE A 152 -16.92 -26.70 44.09
N GLU A 153 -17.88 -27.22 43.32
CA GLU A 153 -19.24 -27.53 43.76
C GLU A 153 -19.26 -28.68 44.77
N GLN A 154 -18.41 -29.70 44.54
CA GLN A 154 -18.24 -30.81 45.48
C GLN A 154 -17.64 -30.32 46.80
N TYR A 155 -16.60 -29.47 46.76
CA TYR A 155 -16.06 -28.87 47.98
C TYR A 155 -17.09 -28.01 48.71
N ASP A 156 -17.91 -27.23 48.00
CA ASP A 156 -18.97 -26.41 48.62
C ASP A 156 -20.07 -27.26 49.27
N ALA A 157 -20.48 -28.35 48.62
CA ALA A 157 -21.45 -29.28 49.17
C ALA A 157 -20.92 -29.97 50.44
N ILE A 158 -19.68 -30.43 50.43
CA ILE A 158 -19.03 -31.05 51.60
C ILE A 158 -18.87 -30.03 52.73
N MET A 159 -18.42 -28.82 52.42
CA MET A 159 -18.26 -27.73 53.40
C MET A 159 -19.60 -27.40 54.11
N LYS A 160 -20.70 -27.40 53.35
CA LYS A 160 -22.04 -27.20 53.91
C LYS A 160 -22.44 -28.36 54.84
N LEU A 161 -22.24 -29.60 54.43
CA LEU A 161 -22.52 -30.78 55.26
C LEU A 161 -21.71 -30.78 56.55
N LEU A 162 -20.42 -30.44 56.48
CA LEU A 162 -19.56 -30.33 57.66
C LEU A 162 -20.03 -29.24 58.62
N SER A 163 -20.61 -28.16 58.12
CA SER A 163 -21.18 -27.08 58.94
C SER A 163 -22.51 -27.45 59.61
N GLU A 164 -23.22 -28.43 59.06
CA GLU A 164 -24.52 -28.94 59.55
C GLU A 164 -24.37 -30.24 60.38
N ASN A 165 -23.15 -30.62 60.74
CA ASN A 165 -22.80 -31.88 61.43
C ASN A 165 -23.26 -33.14 60.66
N GLY A 166 -23.14 -33.13 59.33
CA GLY A 166 -23.46 -34.27 58.47
C GLY A 166 -22.58 -35.50 58.74
N SER A 167 -23.11 -36.68 58.46
CA SER A 167 -22.39 -37.95 58.67
C SER A 167 -21.41 -38.26 57.53
N LEU A 168 -20.47 -39.16 57.79
CA LEU A 168 -19.47 -39.58 56.81
C LEU A 168 -20.11 -40.18 55.54
N GLU A 169 -21.23 -40.89 55.69
CA GLU A 169 -21.97 -41.48 54.57
C GLU A 169 -22.55 -40.41 53.63
N GLN A 170 -23.04 -39.30 54.18
CA GLN A 170 -23.58 -38.19 53.40
C GLN A 170 -22.47 -37.49 52.61
N ILE A 171 -21.28 -37.35 53.19
CA ILE A 171 -20.10 -36.80 52.51
C ILE A 171 -19.69 -37.71 51.35
N HIS A 172 -19.66 -39.03 51.54
CA HIS A 172 -19.36 -39.98 50.46
C HIS A 172 -20.42 -40.03 49.36
N GLU A 173 -21.68 -39.69 49.66
CA GLU A 173 -22.74 -39.63 48.65
C GLU A 173 -22.57 -38.43 47.70
N VAL A 174 -22.01 -37.32 48.17
CA VAL A 174 -21.68 -36.15 47.32
C VAL A 174 -20.64 -36.51 46.25
N LEU A 175 -19.74 -37.44 46.53
CA LEU A 175 -18.69 -37.90 45.61
C LEU A 175 -19.19 -38.85 44.52
N LYS A 176 -20.40 -39.42 44.69
CA LYS A 176 -21.00 -40.37 43.75
C LYS A 176 -21.88 -39.70 42.69
N LYS A 177 -22.12 -38.39 42.82
CA LYS A 177 -22.81 -37.54 41.84
C LYS A 177 -21.81 -36.87 40.91
#